data_AF-A0A9D9P9C7-F1
#
_entry.id   AF-A0A9D9P9C7-F1
#
_cell.length_a   1.000
_cell.length_b   1.000
_cell.length_c   1.000
_cell.angle_alpha   90.00
_cell.angle_beta   90.00
_cell.angle_gamma   90.00
#
_symmetry.space_group_name_H-M   'P 1'
#
loop_
_entity.id
_entity.type
_entity.pdbx_description
1 polymer ?
#
loop_
_entity_poly.entity_id
_entity_poly.type
_entity_poly.pdbx_seq_one_letter_code
_entity_poly.pdbx_strand_id
1 'polypeptide(L)'
;MLLRLDRVDEAIENAAMVQTKQDANRIASASANCGELAAALDLAFRGLGLDLVRLDEQPLEYLYDDRSFDGGSNDSEYDFANWTSDLARQVGRHDLALEAKILGFELQPNYGDYLQLQSASGDTWETLKLRLLKALKTSRYWQIKSARVQLYLFEDLLDESIAVVDKLSSSDASLIQEVMNEVLFERPEWVLNNSKQRAEPILKAKDAKYYDDEIDWLKYTKKAYEQLDRLGEWVDYRLKLQQIHGRKYKFINLLKSSGL
;
A
#
# COMPACT_ATOMS: atom_id res chain seq x y z
N MET A 1 39.94 1.52 7.00
CA MET A 1 40.69 2.78 7.23
C MET A 1 41.28 3.25 5.89
N LEU A 2 40.42 3.69 4.97
CA LEU A 2 40.76 4.25 3.66
C LEU A 2 39.95 5.54 3.44
N LEU A 3 39.89 6.36 4.49
CA LEU A 3 39.16 7.62 4.55
C LEU A 3 40.12 8.67 5.12
N ARG A 4 40.86 9.32 4.23
CA ARG A 4 41.46 10.63 4.51
C ARG A 4 41.84 11.31 3.19
N LEU A 5 40.95 12.21 2.77
CA LEU A 5 41.22 13.50 2.14
C LEU A 5 41.93 13.58 0.78
N ASP A 6 42.22 12.48 0.09
CA ASP A 6 42.88 12.54 -1.24
C ASP A 6 42.26 11.58 -2.28
N ARG A 7 41.03 11.11 -2.06
CA ARG A 7 40.35 10.11 -2.92
C ARG A 7 38.92 10.49 -3.34
N VAL A 8 38.51 11.74 -3.13
CA VAL A 8 37.19 12.20 -3.59
C VAL A 8 37.21 12.37 -5.12
N ASP A 9 38.28 12.91 -5.68
CA ASP A 9 38.50 12.96 -7.13
C ASP A 9 38.60 11.55 -7.73
N GLU A 10 39.27 10.61 -7.05
CA GLU A 10 39.28 9.18 -7.43
C GLU A 10 37.90 8.52 -7.33
N ALA A 11 37.06 8.89 -6.35
CA ALA A 11 35.71 8.35 -6.19
C ALA A 11 34.75 8.89 -7.27
N ILE A 12 34.95 10.15 -7.69
CA ILE A 12 34.24 10.79 -8.80
C ILE A 12 34.74 10.23 -10.15
N GLU A 13 36.04 9.97 -10.34
CA GLU A 13 36.56 9.22 -11.50
C GLU A 13 36.05 7.76 -11.51
N ASN A 14 35.89 7.14 -10.34
CA ASN A 14 35.25 5.82 -10.18
C ASN A 14 33.72 5.85 -10.31
N ALA A 15 33.08 7.00 -10.57
CA ALA A 15 31.66 7.03 -10.94
C ALA A 15 31.40 6.20 -12.22
N ALA A 16 32.42 6.05 -13.08
CA ALA A 16 32.40 5.16 -14.24
C ALA A 16 32.47 3.65 -13.88
N MET A 17 32.78 3.31 -12.62
CA MET A 17 32.88 1.93 -12.10
C MET A 17 31.65 1.53 -11.27
N VAL A 18 30.63 2.38 -11.16
CA VAL A 18 29.35 2.04 -10.52
C VAL A 18 28.62 1.01 -11.39
N GLN A 19 28.78 -0.27 -11.07
CA GLN A 19 28.15 -1.36 -11.81
C GLN A 19 26.81 -1.79 -11.19
N THR A 20 26.53 -1.39 -9.94
CA THR A 20 25.34 -1.81 -9.19
C THR A 20 24.70 -0.64 -8.45
N LYS A 21 23.39 -0.73 -8.20
CA LYS A 21 22.65 0.24 -7.36
C LYS A 21 23.22 0.32 -5.94
N GLN A 22 23.71 -0.79 -5.41
CA GLN A 22 24.31 -0.86 -4.08
C GLN A 22 25.64 -0.08 -4.01
N ASP A 23 26.46 -0.17 -5.05
CA ASP A 23 27.67 0.65 -5.16
C ASP A 23 27.34 2.13 -5.27
N ALA A 24 26.33 2.48 -6.06
CA ALA A 24 25.87 3.86 -6.19
C ALA A 24 25.45 4.43 -4.82
N ASN A 25 24.63 3.69 -4.06
CA ASN A 25 24.19 4.10 -2.73
C ASN A 25 25.38 4.30 -1.77
N ARG A 26 26.30 3.33 -1.72
CA ARG A 26 27.48 3.41 -0.85
C ARG A 26 28.35 4.63 -1.17
N ILE A 27 28.62 4.89 -2.45
CA ILE A 27 29.49 6.00 -2.87
C ILE A 27 28.77 7.33 -2.66
N ALA A 28 27.50 7.44 -3.02
CA ALA A 28 26.69 8.64 -2.79
C ALA A 28 26.63 9.01 -1.29
N SER A 29 26.38 8.02 -0.43
CA SER A 29 26.36 8.21 1.02
C SER A 29 27.72 8.67 1.57
N ALA A 30 28.83 8.10 1.07
CA ALA A 30 30.17 8.51 1.47
C ALA A 30 30.47 9.96 1.05
N SER A 31 30.08 10.36 -0.17
CA SER A 31 30.24 11.74 -0.66
C SER A 31 29.42 12.73 0.16
N ALA A 32 28.18 12.40 0.52
CA ALA A 32 27.34 13.28 1.34
C ALA A 32 27.93 13.51 2.74
N ASN A 33 28.47 12.45 3.37
CA ASN A 33 29.14 12.55 4.68
C ASN A 33 30.41 13.42 4.66
N CYS A 34 31.02 13.59 3.48
CA CYS A 34 32.17 14.47 3.28
C CYS A 34 31.79 15.92 2.97
N GLY A 35 30.48 16.23 2.86
CA GLY A 35 29.97 17.57 2.55
C GLY A 35 29.75 17.83 1.05
N GLU A 36 30.04 16.87 0.18
CA GLU A 36 29.90 17.00 -1.28
C GLU A 36 28.47 16.66 -1.73
N LEU A 37 27.49 17.43 -1.26
CA LEU A 37 26.06 17.11 -1.41
C LEU A 37 25.61 17.07 -2.88
N ALA A 38 26.12 17.96 -3.73
CA ALA A 38 25.77 17.98 -5.15
C ALA A 38 26.31 16.75 -5.90
N ALA A 39 27.56 16.37 -5.68
CA ALA A 39 28.14 15.16 -6.29
C ALA A 39 27.49 13.88 -5.76
N ALA A 40 27.15 13.85 -4.47
CA ALA A 40 26.39 12.76 -3.86
C ALA A 40 25.00 12.62 -4.52
N LEU A 41 24.32 13.73 -4.77
CA LEU A 41 23.02 13.75 -5.45
C LEU A 41 23.14 13.20 -6.87
N ASP A 42 24.15 13.63 -7.63
CA ASP A 42 24.34 13.17 -8.99
C ASP A 42 24.56 11.64 -9.06
N LEU A 43 25.37 11.11 -8.16
CA LEU A 43 25.61 9.67 -8.04
C LEU A 43 24.35 8.90 -7.61
N ALA A 44 23.56 9.49 -6.71
CA ALA A 44 22.34 8.89 -6.22
C ALA A 44 21.31 8.70 -7.34
N PHE A 45 21.08 9.75 -8.14
CA PHE A 45 20.17 9.71 -9.28
C PHE A 45 20.63 8.72 -10.36
N ARG A 46 21.92 8.69 -10.67
CA ARG A 46 22.48 7.67 -11.56
C ARG A 46 22.25 6.25 -11.02
N GLY A 47 22.41 6.06 -9.72
CA GLY A 47 22.13 4.80 -9.03
C GLY A 47 20.67 4.36 -9.09
N LEU A 48 19.76 5.32 -9.10
CA LEU A 48 18.32 5.09 -9.28
C LEU A 48 17.91 4.92 -10.75
N GLY A 49 18.84 5.10 -11.70
CA GLY A 49 18.55 5.06 -13.13
C GLY A 49 17.78 6.28 -13.63
N LEU A 50 17.87 7.41 -12.91
CA LEU A 50 17.22 8.66 -13.25
C LEU A 50 18.22 9.58 -13.99
N ASP A 51 17.83 10.09 -15.17
CA ASP A 51 18.63 11.05 -15.92
C ASP A 51 18.52 12.45 -15.32
N LEU A 52 19.66 13.05 -14.96
CA LEU A 52 19.74 14.44 -14.47
C LEU A 52 19.67 15.47 -15.61
N VAL A 53 19.80 15.02 -16.86
CA VAL A 53 19.82 15.86 -18.06
C VAL A 53 18.43 15.84 -18.69
N ARG A 54 17.67 16.93 -18.49
CA ARG A 54 16.38 17.35 -19.09
C ARG A 54 15.14 17.18 -18.21
N LEU A 55 14.75 18.28 -17.55
CA LEU A 55 13.37 18.51 -17.11
C LEU A 55 12.61 19.51 -18.00
N ASP A 56 13.18 19.91 -19.15
CA ASP A 56 12.61 21.00 -19.93
C ASP A 56 12.05 20.57 -21.30
N GLU A 57 12.37 19.39 -21.84
CA GLU A 57 11.81 18.97 -23.13
C GLU A 57 11.63 17.44 -23.27
N GLN A 58 10.36 17.05 -23.47
CA GLN A 58 9.82 15.82 -24.10
C GLN A 58 9.39 14.62 -23.20
N PRO A 59 8.37 13.85 -23.65
CA PRO A 59 7.51 13.07 -22.78
C PRO A 59 8.11 11.72 -22.36
N LEU A 60 7.72 11.30 -21.15
CA LEU A 60 7.99 10.00 -20.51
C LEU A 60 7.50 8.82 -21.37
N GLU A 61 8.26 8.47 -22.38
CA GLU A 61 8.15 7.20 -23.09
C GLU A 61 9.52 6.52 -22.97
N TYR A 62 9.53 5.29 -22.46
CA TYR A 62 10.71 4.45 -22.16
C TYR A 62 11.38 4.62 -20.78
N LEU A 63 10.80 3.96 -19.78
CA LEU A 63 11.55 3.44 -18.62
C LEU A 63 10.83 2.20 -18.03
N TYR A 64 10.66 1.18 -18.86
CA TYR A 64 10.40 -0.19 -18.42
C TYR A 64 11.04 -1.16 -19.42
N ASP A 65 12.36 -1.39 -19.28
CA ASP A 65 12.99 -2.57 -19.86
C ASP A 65 12.97 -3.69 -18.82
N ASP A 66 12.33 -4.79 -19.21
CA ASP A 66 12.14 -6.03 -18.49
C ASP A 66 13.49 -6.74 -18.35
N ARG A 67 14.22 -6.47 -17.25
CA ARG A 67 15.44 -7.22 -16.92
C ARG A 67 15.48 -7.64 -15.46
N SER A 68 15.37 -8.96 -15.29
CA SER A 68 15.92 -9.75 -14.19
C SER A 68 15.55 -9.27 -12.79
N PHE A 69 14.42 -9.78 -12.32
CA PHE A 69 14.04 -9.85 -10.90
C PHE A 69 15.07 -10.70 -10.13
N ASP A 70 16.20 -10.09 -9.81
CA ASP A 70 17.04 -10.53 -8.71
C ASP A 70 16.35 -10.08 -7.41
N GLY A 71 16.22 -10.99 -6.46
CA GLY A 71 15.50 -10.80 -5.19
C GLY A 71 16.24 -9.90 -4.21
N GLY A 72 16.78 -8.77 -4.68
CA GLY A 72 17.17 -7.66 -3.83
C GLY A 72 15.93 -7.09 -3.15
N SER A 73 15.93 -6.97 -1.84
CA SER A 73 14.78 -6.47 -1.07
C SER A 73 14.40 -5.07 -1.55
N ASN A 74 13.19 -4.90 -2.09
CA ASN A 74 12.61 -3.60 -2.45
C ASN A 74 12.80 -2.55 -1.35
N ASP A 75 12.84 -2.97 -0.08
CA ASP A 75 13.08 -2.12 1.09
C ASP A 75 14.40 -1.32 0.98
N SER A 76 15.49 -1.91 0.48
CA SER A 76 16.78 -1.21 0.32
C SER A 76 16.77 -0.20 -0.83
N GLU A 77 15.98 -0.43 -1.87
CA GLU A 77 15.84 0.52 -2.98
C GLU A 77 14.89 1.66 -2.61
N TYR A 78 13.82 1.34 -1.87
CA TYR A 78 12.90 2.31 -1.29
C TYR A 78 13.63 3.27 -0.34
N ASP A 79 14.43 2.75 0.58
CA ASP A 79 15.22 3.55 1.52
C ASP A 79 16.21 4.45 0.77
N PHE A 80 16.82 3.93 -0.29
CA PHE A 80 17.74 4.72 -1.13
C PHE A 80 17.01 5.84 -1.89
N ALA A 81 15.82 5.58 -2.43
CA ALA A 81 14.99 6.59 -3.08
C ALA A 81 14.56 7.69 -2.09
N ASN A 82 14.16 7.33 -0.87
CA ASN A 82 13.82 8.29 0.18
C ASN A 82 15.02 9.13 0.60
N TRP A 83 16.17 8.50 0.86
CA TRP A 83 17.41 9.21 1.19
C TRP A 83 17.80 10.19 0.08
N THR A 84 17.66 9.77 -1.17
CA THR A 84 17.94 10.62 -2.34
C THR A 84 16.98 11.80 -2.43
N SER A 85 15.69 11.61 -2.12
CA SER A 85 14.70 12.68 -2.03
C SER A 85 15.07 13.72 -0.98
N ASP A 86 15.49 13.27 0.22
CA ASP A 86 15.90 14.17 1.30
C ASP A 86 17.20 14.91 0.98
N LEU A 87 18.15 14.25 0.32
CA LEU A 87 19.38 14.89 -0.17
C LEU A 87 19.06 15.98 -1.21
N ALA A 88 18.17 15.69 -2.16
CA ALA A 88 17.74 16.67 -3.16
C ALA A 88 17.10 17.91 -2.52
N ARG A 89 16.27 17.73 -1.49
CA ARG A 89 15.70 18.85 -0.71
C ARG A 89 16.78 19.69 -0.03
N GLN A 90 17.79 19.06 0.57
CA GLN A 90 18.90 19.77 1.21
C GLN A 90 19.72 20.61 0.22
N VAL A 91 19.86 20.13 -1.02
CA VAL A 91 20.54 20.85 -2.11
C VAL A 91 19.63 21.91 -2.77
N GLY A 92 18.35 21.99 -2.39
CA GLY A 92 17.38 22.94 -2.95
C GLY A 92 16.80 22.51 -4.31
N ARG A 93 16.99 21.25 -4.71
CA ARG A 93 16.47 20.66 -5.96
C ARG A 93 15.13 19.97 -5.71
N HIS A 94 14.08 20.76 -5.57
CA HIS A 94 12.73 20.28 -5.24
C HIS A 94 12.11 19.40 -6.32
N ASP A 95 12.43 19.67 -7.59
CA ASP A 95 12.10 18.88 -8.77
C ASP A 95 12.63 17.44 -8.64
N LEU A 96 13.92 17.31 -8.34
CA LEU A 96 14.57 16.03 -8.14
C LEU A 96 14.05 15.34 -6.87
N ALA A 97 13.84 16.09 -5.80
CA ALA A 97 13.25 15.53 -4.58
C ALA A 97 11.90 14.84 -4.84
N LEU A 98 11.06 15.44 -5.69
CA LEU A 98 9.78 14.87 -6.07
C LEU A 98 9.97 13.59 -6.90
N GLU A 99 10.83 13.59 -7.92
CA GLU A 99 11.04 12.41 -8.78
C GLU A 99 11.60 11.20 -8.00
N ALA A 100 12.59 11.43 -7.11
CA ALA A 100 13.10 10.37 -6.24
C ALA A 100 12.00 9.81 -5.33
N LYS A 101 11.09 10.66 -4.85
CA LYS A 101 9.96 10.23 -4.02
C LYS A 101 8.92 9.43 -4.81
N ILE A 102 8.67 9.82 -6.06
CA ILE A 102 7.79 9.06 -6.98
C ILE A 102 8.35 7.66 -7.20
N LEU A 103 9.66 7.54 -7.47
CA LEU A 103 10.30 6.24 -7.64
C LEU A 103 10.20 5.38 -6.36
N GLY A 104 10.41 5.98 -5.18
CA GLY A 104 10.19 5.29 -3.90
C GLY A 104 8.78 4.73 -3.79
N PHE A 105 7.77 5.53 -4.14
CA PHE A 105 6.38 5.05 -4.18
C PHE A 105 6.17 3.92 -5.20
N GLU A 106 6.76 4.01 -6.41
CA GLU A 106 6.62 2.96 -7.43
C GLU A 106 7.21 1.62 -6.99
N LEU A 107 8.29 1.65 -6.20
CA LEU A 107 8.93 0.47 -5.60
C LEU A 107 8.11 -0.12 -4.45
N GLN A 108 7.61 0.75 -3.57
CA GLN A 108 6.85 0.38 -2.37
C GLN A 108 5.67 1.35 -2.16
N PRO A 109 4.54 1.11 -2.85
CA PRO A 109 3.37 1.96 -2.71
C PRO A 109 2.85 1.94 -1.29
N ASN A 110 2.63 3.11 -0.71
CA ASN A 110 2.09 3.26 0.64
C ASN A 110 1.32 4.58 0.76
N TYR A 111 0.40 4.62 1.73
CA TYR A 111 -0.50 5.75 1.90
C TYR A 111 0.23 7.05 2.31
N GLY A 112 1.25 6.94 3.16
CA GLY A 112 2.00 8.11 3.65
C GLY A 112 2.72 8.86 2.54
N ASP A 113 3.41 8.14 1.66
CA ASP A 113 4.12 8.74 0.53
C ASP A 113 3.17 9.32 -0.50
N TYR A 114 2.01 8.72 -0.71
CA TYR A 114 0.99 9.26 -1.59
C TYR A 114 0.51 10.65 -1.14
N LEU A 115 0.22 10.83 0.16
CA LEU A 115 -0.18 12.13 0.70
C LEU A 115 0.95 13.16 0.62
N GLN A 116 2.20 12.74 0.83
CA GLN A 116 3.35 13.63 0.65
C GLN A 116 3.47 14.09 -0.81
N LEU A 117 3.35 13.18 -1.76
CA LEU A 117 3.37 13.49 -3.19
C LEU A 117 2.21 14.41 -3.57
N GLN A 118 0.99 14.17 -3.05
CA GLN A 118 -0.16 15.05 -3.24
C GLN A 118 0.12 16.48 -2.79
N SER A 119 0.66 16.64 -1.58
CA SER A 119 0.97 17.97 -1.03
C SER A 119 2.08 18.71 -1.80
N ALA A 120 2.99 17.98 -2.43
CA ALA A 120 4.16 18.53 -3.10
C ALA A 120 3.96 18.83 -4.60
N SER A 121 2.89 18.29 -5.23
CA SER A 121 2.75 18.30 -6.70
C SER A 121 2.08 19.55 -7.27
N GLY A 122 1.39 20.33 -6.44
CA GLY A 122 0.64 21.51 -6.87
C GLY A 122 -0.27 21.20 -8.06
N ASP A 123 -0.16 22.00 -9.13
CA ASP A 123 -1.02 21.91 -10.32
C ASP A 123 -0.82 20.63 -11.14
N THR A 124 0.28 19.89 -10.93
CA THR A 124 0.54 18.63 -11.67
C THR A 124 -0.10 17.40 -11.01
N TRP A 125 -0.78 17.58 -9.87
CA TRP A 125 -1.33 16.49 -9.07
C TRP A 125 -2.20 15.52 -9.86
N GLU A 126 -3.14 16.00 -10.67
CA GLU A 126 -4.07 15.12 -11.39
C GLU A 126 -3.35 14.16 -12.35
N THR A 127 -2.26 14.62 -12.98
CA THR A 127 -1.45 13.76 -13.87
C THR A 127 -0.60 12.79 -13.05
N LEU A 128 -0.02 13.25 -11.95
CA LEU A 128 0.78 12.39 -11.07
C LEU A 128 -0.09 11.30 -10.42
N LYS A 129 -1.27 11.64 -9.91
CA LYS A 129 -2.24 10.71 -9.33
C LYS A 129 -2.50 9.52 -10.24
N LEU A 130 -2.72 9.75 -11.54
CA LEU A 130 -2.93 8.67 -12.51
C LEU A 130 -1.71 7.74 -12.64
N ARG A 131 -0.49 8.29 -12.63
CA ARG A 131 0.76 7.51 -12.61
C ARG A 131 0.85 6.66 -11.33
N LEU A 132 0.61 7.26 -10.17
CA LEU A 132 0.69 6.58 -8.86
C LEU A 132 -0.36 5.47 -8.74
N LEU A 133 -1.62 5.71 -9.13
CA LEU A 133 -2.67 4.69 -9.10
C LEU A 133 -2.39 3.54 -10.07
N LYS A 134 -1.79 3.83 -11.24
CA LYS A 134 -1.31 2.80 -12.16
C LYS A 134 -0.21 1.95 -11.53
N ALA A 135 0.78 2.56 -10.89
CA ALA A 135 1.86 1.87 -10.18
C ALA A 135 1.31 1.00 -9.02
N LEU A 136 0.40 1.54 -8.23
CA LEU A 136 -0.30 0.82 -7.16
C LEU A 136 -1.02 -0.44 -7.70
N LYS A 137 -1.70 -0.31 -8.84
CA LYS A 137 -2.45 -1.40 -9.48
C LYS A 137 -1.52 -2.50 -10.03
N THR A 138 -0.37 -2.14 -10.59
CA THR A 138 0.57 -3.10 -11.21
C THR A 138 1.61 -3.65 -10.24
N SER A 139 1.80 -3.02 -9.07
CA SER A 139 2.81 -3.41 -8.09
C SER A 139 2.68 -4.87 -7.66
N ARG A 140 3.84 -5.53 -7.57
CA ARG A 140 4.02 -6.90 -7.08
C ARG A 140 4.62 -6.93 -5.67
N TYR A 141 4.68 -5.79 -4.99
CA TYR A 141 5.18 -5.71 -3.62
C TYR A 141 4.36 -6.62 -2.70
N TRP A 142 5.04 -7.35 -1.82
CA TRP A 142 4.43 -8.43 -1.05
C TRP A 142 3.42 -7.93 0.01
N GLN A 143 3.58 -6.71 0.52
CA GLN A 143 2.64 -6.07 1.47
C GLN A 143 1.66 -5.06 0.82
N ILE A 144 1.41 -5.18 -0.48
CA ILE A 144 0.63 -4.19 -1.24
C ILE A 144 -0.87 -4.11 -0.86
N LYS A 145 -1.41 -5.12 -0.17
CA LYS A 145 -2.86 -5.23 0.13
C LYS A 145 -3.38 -4.04 0.91
N SER A 146 -2.71 -3.66 2.00
CA SER A 146 -3.13 -2.55 2.86
C SER A 146 -3.04 -1.21 2.13
N ALA A 147 -1.95 -0.96 1.41
CA ALA A 147 -1.79 0.25 0.61
C ALA A 147 -2.89 0.38 -0.45
N ARG A 148 -3.25 -0.72 -1.15
CA ARG A 148 -4.35 -0.71 -2.12
C ARG A 148 -5.69 -0.36 -1.50
N VAL A 149 -6.05 -0.98 -0.39
CA VAL A 149 -7.32 -0.68 0.30
C VAL A 149 -7.35 0.79 0.70
N GLN A 150 -6.35 1.26 1.44
CA GLN A 150 -6.31 2.63 1.96
C GLN A 150 -6.37 3.67 0.84
N LEU A 151 -5.58 3.48 -0.23
CA LEU A 151 -5.54 4.42 -1.34
C LEU A 151 -6.78 4.38 -2.22
N TYR A 152 -7.36 3.20 -2.47
CA TYR A 152 -8.60 3.12 -3.22
C TYR A 152 -9.77 3.72 -2.44
N LEU A 153 -9.86 3.51 -1.13
CA LEU A 153 -10.88 4.17 -0.31
C LEU A 153 -10.66 5.70 -0.27
N PHE A 154 -9.41 6.16 -0.13
CA PHE A 154 -9.09 7.59 -0.15
C PHE A 154 -9.50 8.28 -1.46
N GLU A 155 -9.37 7.58 -2.59
CA GLU A 155 -9.73 8.08 -3.92
C GLU A 155 -11.17 7.77 -4.34
N ASP A 156 -12.01 7.29 -3.41
CA ASP A 156 -13.41 6.89 -3.66
C ASP A 156 -13.57 5.82 -4.75
N LEU A 157 -12.56 4.96 -4.90
CA LEU A 157 -12.51 3.82 -5.81
C LEU A 157 -13.07 2.58 -5.11
N LEU A 158 -14.36 2.63 -4.78
CA LEU A 158 -15.01 1.62 -3.95
C LEU A 158 -15.00 0.23 -4.59
N ASP A 159 -15.26 0.12 -5.89
CA ASP A 159 -15.29 -1.17 -6.58
C ASP A 159 -13.88 -1.81 -6.66
N GLU A 160 -12.84 -1.00 -6.81
CA GLU A 160 -11.44 -1.45 -6.72
C GLU A 160 -11.07 -1.93 -5.31
N SER A 161 -11.53 -1.23 -4.28
CA SER A 161 -11.33 -1.65 -2.88
C SER A 161 -12.01 -3.00 -2.59
N ILE A 162 -13.25 -3.19 -3.07
CA ILE A 162 -14.00 -4.44 -3.00
C ILE A 162 -13.24 -5.57 -3.71
N ALA A 163 -12.76 -5.32 -4.93
CA ALA A 163 -12.04 -6.32 -5.73
C ALA A 163 -10.72 -6.78 -5.06
N VAL A 164 -10.12 -5.95 -4.21
CA VAL A 164 -8.96 -6.34 -3.39
C VAL A 164 -9.41 -7.28 -2.26
N VAL A 165 -10.42 -6.88 -1.48
CA VAL A 165 -10.84 -7.63 -0.28
C VAL A 165 -11.59 -8.94 -0.59
N ASP A 166 -12.22 -9.05 -1.75
CA ASP A 166 -12.85 -10.29 -2.22
C ASP A 166 -11.86 -11.45 -2.37
N LYS A 167 -10.58 -11.13 -2.59
CA LYS A 167 -9.49 -12.11 -2.69
C LYS A 167 -8.87 -12.45 -1.34
N LEU A 168 -9.26 -11.74 -0.28
CA LEU A 168 -8.66 -11.87 1.05
C LEU A 168 -9.39 -12.92 1.89
N SER A 169 -8.61 -13.58 2.75
CA SER A 169 -9.14 -14.55 3.71
C SER A 169 -9.56 -13.85 5.01
N SER A 170 -10.25 -14.57 5.89
CA SER A 170 -10.62 -14.03 7.21
C SER A 170 -9.41 -13.66 8.09
N SER A 171 -8.17 -14.05 7.72
CA SER A 171 -6.94 -13.54 8.36
C SER A 171 -6.73 -12.04 8.18
N ASP A 172 -7.29 -11.46 7.12
CA ASP A 172 -7.19 -10.03 6.79
C ASP A 172 -8.47 -9.28 7.26
N ALA A 173 -9.11 -9.75 8.34
CA ALA A 173 -10.42 -9.29 8.79
C ALA A 173 -10.50 -7.77 8.97
N SER A 174 -9.46 -7.14 9.51
CA SER A 174 -9.42 -5.69 9.71
C SER A 174 -9.59 -4.91 8.39
N LEU A 175 -8.84 -5.28 7.34
CA LEU A 175 -8.93 -4.62 6.02
C LEU A 175 -10.29 -4.84 5.36
N ILE A 176 -10.84 -6.05 5.49
CA ILE A 176 -12.17 -6.37 4.94
C ILE A 176 -13.24 -5.53 5.65
N GLN A 177 -13.16 -5.43 6.97
CA GLN A 177 -14.10 -4.66 7.79
C GLN A 177 -14.01 -3.16 7.50
N GLU A 178 -12.81 -2.63 7.24
CA GLU A 178 -12.60 -1.24 6.80
C GLU A 178 -13.39 -0.97 5.51
N VAL A 179 -13.21 -1.79 4.48
CA VAL A 179 -13.98 -1.67 3.22
C VAL A 179 -15.47 -1.83 3.45
N MET A 180 -15.90 -2.80 4.28
CA MET A 180 -17.33 -2.98 4.58
C MET A 180 -17.98 -1.77 5.24
N ASN A 181 -17.27 -1.05 6.10
CA ASN A 181 -17.81 0.16 6.72
C ASN A 181 -17.97 1.28 5.68
N GLU A 182 -16.98 1.46 4.81
CA GLU A 182 -17.00 2.51 3.79
C GLU A 182 -18.10 2.26 2.75
N VAL A 183 -18.24 1.02 2.27
CA VAL A 183 -19.18 0.70 1.18
C VAL A 183 -20.57 0.31 1.68
N LEU A 184 -20.84 0.30 2.99
CA LEU A 184 -22.12 -0.18 3.54
C LEU A 184 -23.32 0.54 2.93
N PHE A 185 -23.25 1.86 2.79
CA PHE A 185 -24.36 2.66 2.28
C PHE A 185 -24.61 2.41 0.78
N GLU A 186 -23.54 2.31 -0.01
CA GLU A 186 -23.62 2.24 -1.47
C GLU A 186 -23.66 0.82 -2.04
N ARG A 187 -23.11 -0.15 -1.32
CA ARG A 187 -23.01 -1.56 -1.70
C ARG A 187 -23.48 -2.49 -0.56
N PRO A 188 -24.65 -2.25 0.07
CA PRO A 188 -25.10 -3.06 1.21
C PRO A 188 -25.32 -4.53 0.85
N GLU A 189 -25.73 -4.85 -0.38
CA GLU A 189 -25.85 -6.24 -0.86
C GLU A 189 -24.49 -6.98 -0.87
N TRP A 190 -23.41 -6.28 -1.24
CA TRP A 190 -22.07 -6.88 -1.19
C TRP A 190 -21.65 -7.14 0.26
N VAL A 191 -21.87 -6.18 1.17
CA VAL A 191 -21.58 -6.35 2.60
C VAL A 191 -22.37 -7.52 3.18
N LEU A 192 -23.66 -7.63 2.85
CA LEU A 192 -24.53 -8.73 3.29
C LEU A 192 -23.99 -10.09 2.84
N ASN A 193 -23.65 -10.23 1.57
CA ASN A 193 -23.19 -11.51 1.02
C ASN A 193 -21.80 -11.88 1.54
N ASN A 194 -20.87 -10.92 1.59
CA ASN A 194 -19.50 -11.16 2.03
C ASN A 194 -19.44 -11.50 3.53
N SER A 195 -20.19 -10.78 4.37
CA SER A 195 -20.26 -11.08 5.81
C SER A 195 -20.85 -12.47 6.08
N LYS A 196 -21.94 -12.86 5.42
CA LYS A 196 -22.51 -14.22 5.53
C LYS A 196 -21.56 -15.30 5.05
N GLN A 197 -20.87 -15.07 3.92
CA GLN A 197 -19.89 -16.02 3.37
C GLN A 197 -18.73 -16.29 4.35
N ARG A 198 -18.33 -15.28 5.14
CA ARG A 198 -17.26 -15.41 6.14
C ARG A 198 -17.74 -16.01 7.46
N ALA A 199 -18.98 -15.71 7.84
CA ALA A 199 -19.59 -16.18 9.06
C ALA A 199 -19.90 -17.70 8.99
N GLU A 200 -20.71 -18.12 8.03
CA GLU A 200 -21.25 -19.49 8.00
C GLU A 200 -20.20 -20.64 8.08
N PRO A 201 -19.00 -20.54 7.47
CA PRO A 201 -17.93 -21.54 7.64
C PRO A 201 -17.45 -21.69 9.09
N ILE A 202 -17.41 -20.61 9.87
CA ILE A 202 -16.97 -20.62 11.28
C ILE A 202 -17.98 -21.40 12.13
N LEU A 203 -19.28 -21.22 11.90
CA LEU A 203 -20.31 -22.00 12.60
C LEU A 203 -20.31 -23.49 12.22
N LYS A 204 -19.98 -23.79 10.97
CA LYS A 204 -19.78 -25.17 10.50
C LYS A 204 -18.54 -25.79 11.15
N ALA A 205 -17.48 -25.00 11.35
CA ALA A 205 -16.35 -25.43 12.14
C ALA A 205 -16.79 -25.71 13.60
N LYS A 206 -16.36 -26.84 14.15
CA LYS A 206 -16.69 -27.24 15.52
C LYS A 206 -15.74 -26.60 16.55
N ASP A 207 -15.15 -25.45 16.22
CA ASP A 207 -14.16 -24.78 17.05
C ASP A 207 -14.75 -23.51 17.68
N ALA A 208 -14.98 -23.55 18.99
CA ALA A 208 -15.63 -22.46 19.72
C ALA A 208 -14.75 -21.22 19.92
N LYS A 209 -13.45 -21.29 19.60
CA LYS A 209 -12.54 -20.15 19.76
C LYS A 209 -12.81 -19.03 18.74
N TYR A 210 -13.43 -19.35 17.61
CA TYR A 210 -13.72 -18.39 16.53
C TYR A 210 -15.15 -17.83 16.59
N TYR A 211 -15.96 -18.15 17.60
CA TYR A 211 -17.34 -17.63 17.68
C TYR A 211 -17.40 -16.12 17.94
N ASP A 212 -16.32 -15.52 18.41
CA ASP A 212 -16.24 -14.07 18.55
C ASP A 212 -16.10 -13.42 17.16
N ASP A 213 -15.25 -13.97 16.28
CA ASP A 213 -15.12 -13.55 14.87
C ASP A 213 -16.44 -13.73 14.10
N GLU A 214 -17.16 -14.83 14.35
CA GLU A 214 -18.48 -15.08 13.77
C GLU A 214 -19.45 -13.93 14.06
N ILE A 215 -19.47 -13.50 15.32
CA ILE A 215 -20.38 -12.47 15.79
C ILE A 215 -20.04 -11.13 15.14
N ASP A 216 -18.75 -10.85 14.94
CA ASP A 216 -18.33 -9.65 14.24
C ASP A 216 -18.81 -9.64 12.79
N TRP A 217 -18.73 -10.76 12.07
CA TRP A 217 -19.33 -10.86 10.73
C TRP A 217 -20.86 -10.69 10.76
N LEU A 218 -21.56 -11.32 11.71
CA LEU A 218 -23.01 -11.20 11.83
C LEU A 218 -23.48 -9.78 12.17
N LYS A 219 -22.67 -8.96 12.83
CA LYS A 219 -22.95 -7.51 12.99
C LYS A 219 -23.03 -6.81 11.64
N TYR A 220 -22.13 -7.10 10.71
CA TYR A 220 -22.18 -6.55 9.35
C TYR A 220 -23.38 -7.08 8.57
N THR A 221 -23.71 -8.37 8.72
CA THR A 221 -24.94 -8.95 8.14
C THR A 221 -26.18 -8.17 8.56
N LYS A 222 -26.33 -7.91 9.87
CA LYS A 222 -27.46 -7.14 10.41
C LYS A 222 -27.47 -5.70 9.89
N LYS A 223 -26.33 -5.00 9.94
CA LYS A 223 -26.19 -3.63 9.42
C LYS A 223 -26.60 -3.54 7.94
N ALA A 224 -26.22 -4.53 7.14
CA ALA A 224 -26.57 -4.57 5.72
C ALA A 224 -28.08 -4.81 5.52
N TYR A 225 -28.71 -5.68 6.31
CA TYR A 225 -30.17 -5.84 6.30
C TYR A 225 -30.89 -4.55 6.73
N GLU A 226 -30.39 -3.83 7.72
CA GLU A 226 -30.90 -2.52 8.14
C GLU A 226 -30.82 -1.50 6.99
N GLN A 227 -29.66 -1.41 6.35
CA GLN A 227 -29.45 -0.50 5.21
C GLN A 227 -30.33 -0.84 4.00
N LEU A 228 -30.69 -2.11 3.82
CA LEU A 228 -31.59 -2.57 2.75
C LEU A 228 -33.08 -2.46 3.10
N ASP A 229 -33.44 -1.98 4.30
CA ASP A 229 -34.81 -2.00 4.84
C ASP A 229 -35.43 -3.42 4.86
N ARG A 230 -34.59 -4.42 5.15
CA ARG A 230 -34.93 -5.86 5.16
C ARG A 230 -34.79 -6.48 6.55
N LEU A 231 -35.14 -5.72 7.59
CA LEU A 231 -35.06 -6.19 8.97
C LEU A 231 -35.90 -7.45 9.25
N GLY A 232 -37.01 -7.66 8.52
CA GLY A 232 -37.79 -8.90 8.60
C GLY A 232 -36.96 -10.13 8.20
N GLU A 233 -36.21 -10.03 7.11
CA GLU A 233 -35.33 -11.11 6.65
C GLU A 233 -34.17 -11.38 7.63
N TRP A 234 -33.65 -10.33 8.28
CA TRP A 234 -32.68 -10.50 9.37
C TRP A 234 -33.25 -11.34 10.51
N VAL A 235 -34.48 -11.06 10.94
CA VAL A 235 -35.14 -11.82 12.03
C VAL A 235 -35.27 -13.29 11.65
N ASP A 236 -35.72 -13.59 10.44
CA ASP A 236 -35.84 -14.96 9.94
C ASP A 236 -34.48 -15.67 9.86
N TYR A 237 -33.45 -14.97 9.36
CA TYR A 237 -32.09 -15.48 9.29
C TYR A 237 -31.52 -15.80 10.67
N ARG A 238 -31.68 -14.89 11.64
CA ARG A 238 -31.25 -15.08 13.03
C ARG A 238 -31.96 -16.27 13.68
N LEU A 239 -33.28 -16.39 13.50
CA LEU A 239 -34.04 -17.53 14.03
C LEU A 239 -33.54 -18.86 13.45
N LYS A 240 -33.24 -18.89 12.15
CA LYS A 240 -32.64 -20.05 11.50
C LYS A 240 -31.28 -20.40 12.10
N LEU A 241 -30.41 -19.42 12.36
CA LEU A 241 -29.13 -19.65 13.04
C LEU A 241 -29.33 -20.25 14.43
N GLN A 242 -30.27 -19.74 15.21
CA GLN A 242 -30.59 -20.27 16.55
C GLN A 242 -31.11 -21.72 16.51
N GLN A 243 -31.93 -22.06 15.51
CA GLN A 243 -32.45 -23.42 15.34
C GLN A 243 -31.35 -24.41 14.96
N ILE A 244 -30.51 -24.06 13.98
CA ILE A 244 -29.45 -24.94 13.47
C ILE A 244 -28.32 -25.09 14.50
N HIS A 245 -27.96 -24.01 15.19
CA HIS A 245 -26.80 -23.95 16.07
C HIS A 245 -27.16 -23.88 17.56
N GLY A 246 -28.41 -24.17 17.94
CA GLY A 246 -28.90 -24.02 19.31
C GLY A 246 -28.12 -24.79 20.39
N ARG A 247 -27.44 -25.88 20.01
CA ARG A 247 -26.58 -26.67 20.91
C ARG A 247 -25.19 -26.05 21.14
N LYS A 248 -24.81 -25.02 20.38
CA LYS A 248 -23.55 -24.28 20.54
C LYS A 248 -23.77 -23.15 21.55
N TYR A 249 -23.87 -23.49 22.83
CA TYR A 249 -24.26 -22.55 23.89
C TYR A 249 -23.39 -21.28 23.95
N LYS A 250 -22.06 -21.38 23.74
CA LYS A 250 -21.19 -20.20 23.66
C LYS A 250 -21.66 -19.23 22.55
N PHE A 251 -21.87 -19.74 21.34
CA PHE A 251 -22.34 -18.93 20.21
C PHE A 251 -23.70 -18.30 20.50
N ILE A 252 -24.68 -19.07 21.02
CA ILE A 252 -26.01 -18.55 21.34
C ILE A 252 -25.96 -17.45 22.40
N ASN A 253 -25.09 -17.60 23.41
CA ASN A 253 -24.89 -16.57 24.43
C ASN A 253 -24.28 -15.31 23.83
N LEU A 254 -23.25 -15.42 22.99
CA LEU A 254 -22.63 -14.28 22.32
C LEU A 254 -23.59 -13.56 21.37
N LEU A 255 -24.42 -14.30 20.64
CA LEU A 255 -25.45 -13.76 19.75
C LEU A 255 -26.40 -12.85 20.54
N LYS A 256 -26.91 -13.35 21.68
CA LYS A 256 -27.82 -12.60 22.55
C LYS A 256 -27.13 -11.39 23.19
N SER A 257 -25.93 -11.55 23.74
CA SER A 257 -25.22 -10.48 24.45
C SER A 257 -24.78 -9.35 23.52
N SER A 258 -24.59 -9.63 22.23
CA SER A 258 -24.17 -8.65 21.23
C SER A 258 -25.33 -7.86 20.60
N GLY A 259 -26.57 -8.04 21.09
CA GLY A 259 -27.74 -7.37 20.53
C GLY A 259 -28.11 -7.84 19.11
N LEU A 260 -27.65 -9.04 18.73
CA LEU A 260 -27.98 -9.71 17.48
C LEU A 260 -29.20 -10.60 17.66
#